data_AF-A0A954BVK7-F1
#
_entry.id   AF-A0A954BVK7-F1
#
_cell.length_a   1.000
_cell.length_b   1.000
_cell.length_c   1.000
_cell.angle_alpha   90.00
_cell.angle_beta   90.00
_cell.angle_gamma   90.00
#
_symmetry.space_group_name_H-M   'P 1'
#
loop_
_entity.id
_entity.type
_entity.pdbx_description
1 polymer ?
#
loop_
_entity_poly.entity_id
_entity_poly.type
_entity_poly.pdbx_seq_one_letter_code
_entity_poly.pdbx_strand_id
1 'polypeptide(L)' 'RHASIKRQGIRYIIQDEGSSNGTKVNGVKIEGPVDLKLDDVVLIGSREFKFTRGS' A
#
# COMPACT_ATOMS: atom_id res chain seq x y z
N ARG A 1 9.20 7.06 8.44
CA ARG A 1 8.75 6.58 7.11
C ARG A 1 7.61 5.62 7.35
N HIS A 2 6.47 5.72 6.66
CA HIS A 2 5.31 4.86 6.97
C HIS A 2 5.25 3.67 6.02
N ALA A 3 5.00 3.94 4.75
CA ALA A 3 5.03 2.97 3.68
C ALA A 3 5.77 3.54 2.47
N SER A 4 6.26 2.66 1.60
CA SER A 4 6.75 3.02 0.27
C SER A 4 6.01 2.25 -0.81
N ILE A 5 5.77 2.90 -1.95
CA ILE A 5 5.26 2.24 -3.16
C ILE A 5 6.36 2.31 -4.22
N LYS A 6 6.75 1.15 -4.75
CA LYS A 6 7.75 1.01 -5.81
C LYS A 6 7.10 0.44 -7.06
N ARG A 7 7.32 1.06 -8.21
CA ARG A 7 6.91 0.51 -9.49
C ARG A 7 7.99 -0.45 -10.00
N GLN A 8 7.59 -1.69 -10.32
CA GLN A 8 8.44 -2.71 -10.95
C GLN A 8 7.81 -3.14 -12.27
N GLY A 9 8.27 -2.51 -13.37
CA GLY A 9 7.68 -2.70 -14.70
C GLY A 9 6.22 -2.23 -14.75
N ILE A 10 5.30 -3.18 -14.87
CA ILE A 10 3.85 -2.96 -14.88
C ILE A 10 3.20 -3.11 -13.50
N ARG A 11 3.94 -3.58 -12.50
CA ARG A 11 3.42 -3.81 -11.14
C ARG A 11 3.78 -2.67 -10.21
N TYR A 12 2.95 -2.48 -9.19
CA TYR A 12 3.23 -1.58 -8.08
C TYR A 12 3.32 -2.43 -6.82
N ILE A 13 4.34 -2.20 -6.01
CA ILE A 13 4.57 -2.95 -4.77
C ILE A 13 4.52 -1.96 -3.62
N ILE A 14 3.67 -2.22 -2.63
CA ILE A 14 3.64 -1.49 -1.36
C ILE A 14 4.39 -2.25 -0.28
N GLN A 15 5.14 -1.53 0.54
CA GLN A 15 5.85 -2.09 1.69
C GLN A 15 5.70 -1.15 2.88
N ASP A 16 5.42 -1.70 4.06
CA ASP A 16 5.52 -0.97 5.32
C ASP A 16 6.99 -0.80 5.72
N GLU A 17 7.37 0.40 6.16
CA GLU A 17 8.76 0.77 6.47
C GLU A 17 8.97 0.92 7.99
N GLY A 18 8.30 0.08 8.78
CA GLY A 18 8.37 0.09 10.24
C GLY A 18 7.46 1.14 10.87
N SER A 19 6.25 1.30 10.32
CA SER A 19 5.31 2.29 10.84
C SER A 19 4.70 1.87 12.18
N SER A 20 4.41 2.84 13.06
CA SER A 20 3.86 2.56 14.40
C SER A 20 2.51 1.83 14.37
N ASN A 21 1.66 2.15 13.38
CA ASN A 21 0.31 1.59 13.25
C ASN A 21 0.21 0.47 12.21
N GLY A 22 1.29 0.21 11.47
CA GLY A 22 1.28 -0.65 10.29
C GLY A 22 0.61 0.00 9.07
N THR A 23 0.70 -0.75 7.97
CA THR A 23 0.00 -0.47 6.71
C THR A 23 -0.98 -1.62 6.45
N LYS A 24 -2.18 -1.31 5.97
CA LYS A 24 -3.16 -2.33 5.58
C LYS A 24 -3.52 -2.20 4.11
N VAL A 25 -3.76 -3.32 3.45
CA VAL A 25 -4.31 -3.39 2.09
C VAL A 25 -5.61 -4.18 2.17
N ASN A 26 -6.71 -3.60 1.69
CA ASN A 26 -8.06 -4.17 1.74
C ASN A 26 -8.45 -4.63 3.16
N GLY A 27 -8.12 -3.82 4.17
CA GLY A 27 -8.40 -4.10 5.58
C GLY A 27 -7.43 -5.08 6.27
N VAL A 28 -6.54 -5.74 5.52
CA VAL A 28 -5.57 -6.72 6.05
C VAL A 28 -4.21 -6.06 6.25
N LYS A 29 -3.63 -6.19 7.45
CA LYS A 29 -2.28 -5.68 7.74
C LYS A 29 -1.25 -6.44 6.90
N ILE A 30 -0.37 -5.72 6.21
CA ILE A 30 0.70 -6.34 5.44
C ILE A 30 1.89 -6.63 6.36
N GLU A 31 2.50 -7.80 6.19
CA GLU A 31 3.69 -8.23 6.94
C GLU A 31 4.98 -8.10 6.11
N GLY A 32 4.85 -7.77 4.82
CA GLY A 32 5.95 -7.59 3.89
C GLY A 32 5.50 -6.87 2.62
N PRO A 33 6.34 -6.83 1.58
CA PRO A 33 5.97 -6.26 0.29
C PRO A 33 4.77 -6.98 -0.32
N VAL A 34 3.78 -6.21 -0.80
CA VAL A 34 2.55 -6.72 -1.43
C VAL A 34 2.36 -6.06 -2.80
N ASP A 35 1.97 -6.84 -3.80
CA ASP A 35 1.56 -6.35 -5.12
C ASP A 35 0.24 -5.58 -5.00
N LEU A 36 0.26 -4.27 -5.29
CA LEU A 36 -0.93 -3.42 -5.40
C LEU A 36 -1.62 -3.61 -6.74
N LYS A 37 -2.94 -3.81 -6.68
CA LYS A 37 -3.85 -3.90 -7.82
C LYS A 37 -4.74 -2.67 -7.89
N LEU A 38 -5.29 -2.41 -9.07
CA LEU A 38 -6.28 -1.36 -9.24
C LEU A 38 -7.49 -1.61 -8.34
N ASP A 39 -8.02 -0.51 -7.82
CA ASP A 39 -9.10 -0.46 -6.83
C ASP A 39 -8.75 -0.96 -5.42
N ASP A 40 -7.51 -1.40 -5.17
CA ASP A 40 -7.07 -1.72 -3.81
C ASP A 40 -7.17 -0.50 -2.90
N VAL A 41 -7.60 -0.76 -1.66
CA VAL A 41 -7.73 0.23 -0.61
C VAL A 41 -6.56 0.09 0.36
N VAL A 42 -5.76 1.14 0.48
CA VAL A 42 -4.59 1.19 1.35
C VAL A 42 -4.89 2.08 2.55
N LEU A 43 -4.77 1.51 3.75
CA LEU A 43 -4.82 2.26 5.00
C LEU A 43 -3.40 2.51 5.52
N ILE A 44 -3.03 3.79 5.64
CA ILE A 44 -1.75 4.26 6.18
C ILE A 44 -2.06 5.05 7.46
N GLY A 45 -1.77 4.46 8.61
CA GLY A 45 -2.18 5.02 9.90
C GLY A 45 -3.71 5.05 10.03
N SER A 46 -4.30 6.23 10.04
CA SER A 46 -5.75 6.45 10.07
C SER A 46 -6.33 6.96 8.74
N ARG A 47 -5.51 7.02 7.68
CA ARG A 47 -5.91 7.56 6.37
C ARG A 47 -6.07 6.45 5.36
N GLU A 48 -7.18 6.48 4.64
CA GLU A 48 -7.51 5.53 3.58
C GLU A 48 -7.27 6.15 2.20
N PHE A 49 -6.67 5.37 1.31
CA PHE A 49 -6.35 5.75 -0.06
C PHE A 49 -6.78 4.65 -1.03
N LYS A 50 -7.42 5.02 -2.14
CA LYS A 50 -7.76 4.08 -3.21
C LYS A 50 -6.70 4.13 -4.31
N PHE A 51 -6.18 2.97 -4.71
CA PHE A 51 -5.21 2.88 -5.78
C PHE A 51 -5.90 2.87 -7.16
N THR A 52 -5.71 3.93 -7.94
CA THR A 52 -6.34 4.09 -9.27
C THR A 52 -5.30 4.45 -10.32
N ARG A 53 -5.65 4.26 -11.61
CA ARG A 53 -4.87 4.84 -12.71
C ARG A 53 -5.07 6.36 -12.71
N GLY A 54 -3.99 7.10 -12.96
CA GLY A 54 -4.11 8.50 -13.35
C GLY A 54 -4.81 8.61 -14.70
N SER A 55 -5.79 9.51 -14.79
CA SER A 55 -6.42 9.95 -16.04
C SER A 55 -5.49 10.84 -16.85
#